data_AF-A0A1F8M798-F1
#
_entry.id   AF-A0A1F8M798-F1
#
_cell.length_a   1.000
_cell.length_b   1.000
_cell.length_c   1.000
_cell.angle_alpha   90.00
_cell.angle_beta   90.00
_cell.angle_gamma   90.00
#
_symmetry.space_group_name_H-M   'P 1'
#
loop_
_entity.id
_entity.type
_entity.pdbx_description
1 polymer ?
#
loop_
_entity_poly.entity_id
_entity_poly.type
_entity_poly.pdbx_seq_one_letter_code
_entity_poly.pdbx_strand_id
1 'polypeptide(L)'
;MIAKTPDRRATATDQQNGTRLLFLLADIMHLLHTLFIIIEIFEMEIKLKTTASIAHPYNSRYDWGMDDNTFECPNCGAKVYPEMTRCPQCGQNMYPEDEESSPADTTTNATGWGSIVGAVLLGWIIATSIALLLHFIIASLINPPLLGSMGKLILFLAGPLGSLVGGYVAAGVARQHSKLLGGVMGILTLPVLVLFSTHWVEVTISFLLSPWVLLAGLITILTGVCGGWLNEMFGQDSHWKEKWKVHGWEDLLYQDLLRKVRFNGSIADRLIEFERKQDPQANRLKLIQSAIDRLDRDNR
;
A
#
# COMPACT_ATOMS: atom_id res chain seq x y z
N MET A 1 -67.25 -30.46 30.68
CA MET A 1 -66.16 -30.56 29.70
C MET A 1 -65.95 -29.17 29.10
N ILE A 2 -64.94 -28.42 29.54
CA ILE A 2 -64.61 -27.11 28.99
C ILE A 2 -63.38 -27.29 28.12
N ALA A 3 -63.54 -27.12 26.81
CA ALA A 3 -62.47 -27.26 25.82
C ALA A 3 -61.50 -26.07 25.92
N LYS A 4 -60.22 -26.37 26.13
CA LYS A 4 -59.12 -25.39 26.17
C LYS A 4 -58.76 -24.99 24.74
N THR A 5 -59.02 -23.75 24.35
CA THR A 5 -58.65 -23.22 23.04
C THR A 5 -57.13 -23.05 22.92
N PRO A 6 -56.50 -23.48 21.81
CA PRO A 6 -55.06 -23.36 21.60
C PRO A 6 -54.64 -21.89 21.39
N ASP A 7 -53.54 -21.54 22.03
CA ASP A 7 -53.01 -20.18 22.15
C ASP A 7 -52.37 -19.71 20.84
N ARG A 8 -53.10 -18.90 20.04
CA ARG A 8 -52.65 -18.40 18.72
C ARG A 8 -51.50 -17.39 18.77
N ARG A 9 -51.04 -16.97 19.96
CA ARG A 9 -50.00 -15.93 20.09
C ARG A 9 -48.57 -16.43 19.84
N ALA A 10 -48.30 -17.72 20.03
CA ALA A 10 -46.93 -18.25 19.92
C ALA A 10 -46.40 -18.32 18.48
N THR A 11 -47.28 -18.42 17.47
CA THR A 11 -46.86 -18.61 16.07
C THR A 11 -46.50 -17.31 15.35
N ALA A 12 -47.01 -16.16 15.79
CA ALA A 12 -46.77 -14.88 15.12
C ALA A 12 -45.36 -14.32 15.37
N THR A 13 -44.81 -14.51 16.56
CA THR A 13 -43.47 -14.02 16.93
C THR A 13 -42.33 -14.81 16.28
N ASP A 14 -42.53 -16.11 16.06
CA ASP A 14 -41.52 -16.98 15.44
C ASP A 14 -41.38 -16.69 13.94
N GLN A 15 -42.51 -16.42 13.26
CA GLN A 15 -42.53 -16.04 11.85
C GLN A 15 -41.91 -14.66 11.58
N GLN A 16 -41.96 -13.74 12.55
CA GLN A 16 -41.35 -12.42 12.45
C GLN A 16 -39.82 -12.44 12.64
N ASN A 17 -39.29 -13.38 13.41
CA ASN A 17 -37.85 -13.53 13.60
C ASN A 17 -37.18 -14.20 12.39
N GLY A 18 -37.84 -15.16 11.75
CA GLY A 18 -37.33 -15.82 10.54
C GLY A 18 -37.16 -14.88 9.35
N THR A 19 -38.08 -13.94 9.14
CA THR A 19 -37.99 -12.96 8.05
C THR A 19 -36.85 -11.96 8.26
N ARG A 20 -36.61 -11.51 9.50
CA ARG A 20 -35.48 -10.63 9.84
C ARG A 20 -34.12 -11.28 9.58
N LEU A 21 -33.99 -12.58 9.85
CA LEU A 21 -32.75 -13.31 9.58
C LEU A 21 -32.47 -13.42 8.07
N LEU A 22 -33.52 -13.63 7.25
CA LEU A 22 -33.40 -13.69 5.79
C LEU A 22 -32.99 -12.34 5.19
N PHE A 23 -33.52 -11.23 5.69
CA PHE A 23 -33.09 -9.89 5.25
C PHE A 23 -31.64 -9.60 5.63
N LEU A 24 -31.21 -9.96 6.84
CA LEU A 24 -29.81 -9.84 7.27
C LEU A 24 -28.86 -10.65 6.39
N LEU A 25 -29.22 -11.89 6.04
CA LEU A 25 -28.40 -12.72 5.15
C LEU A 25 -28.34 -12.15 3.74
N ALA A 26 -29.44 -11.59 3.22
CA ALA A 26 -29.48 -10.94 1.92
C ALA A 26 -28.58 -9.70 1.87
N ASP A 27 -28.62 -8.85 2.91
CA ASP A 27 -27.78 -7.65 3.00
C ASP A 27 -26.30 -7.99 3.15
N ILE A 28 -25.95 -9.02 3.94
CA ILE A 28 -24.58 -9.54 4.04
C ILE A 28 -24.10 -10.05 2.69
N MET A 29 -24.93 -10.79 1.97
CA MET A 29 -24.58 -11.32 0.65
C MET A 29 -24.38 -10.19 -0.37
N HIS A 30 -25.21 -9.15 -0.30
CA HIS A 30 -25.08 -7.98 -1.17
C HIS A 30 -23.82 -7.16 -0.88
N LEU A 31 -23.44 -7.04 0.39
CA LEU A 31 -22.18 -6.43 0.85
C LEU A 31 -20.95 -7.21 0.43
N LEU A 32 -20.98 -8.55 0.56
CA LEU A 32 -19.89 -9.41 0.11
C LEU A 32 -19.73 -9.32 -1.41
N HIS A 33 -20.84 -9.23 -2.15
CA HIS A 33 -20.80 -9.09 -3.60
C HIS A 33 -20.26 -7.73 -4.05
N THR A 34 -20.65 -6.63 -3.40
CA THR A 34 -20.06 -5.31 -3.70
C THR A 34 -18.58 -5.24 -3.32
N LEU A 35 -18.17 -5.85 -2.19
CA LEU A 35 -16.77 -5.96 -1.83
C LEU A 35 -15.97 -6.75 -2.87
N PHE A 36 -16.51 -7.88 -3.35
CA PHE A 36 -15.89 -8.71 -4.39
C PHE A 36 -15.71 -7.93 -5.69
N ILE A 37 -16.73 -7.18 -6.14
CA ILE A 37 -16.66 -6.32 -7.33
C ILE A 37 -15.58 -5.25 -7.18
N ILE A 38 -15.47 -4.62 -6.00
CA ILE A 38 -14.44 -3.61 -5.74
C ILE A 38 -13.04 -4.22 -5.80
N ILE A 39 -12.85 -5.43 -5.24
CA ILE A 39 -11.59 -6.16 -5.29
C ILE A 39 -11.21 -6.51 -6.74
N GLU A 40 -12.15 -7.03 -7.54
CA GLU A 40 -11.95 -7.36 -8.95
C GLU A 40 -11.57 -6.12 -9.79
N ILE A 41 -12.26 -4.99 -9.60
CA ILE A 41 -11.93 -3.72 -10.27
C ILE A 41 -10.52 -3.26 -9.90
N PHE A 42 -10.15 -3.37 -8.62
CA PHE A 42 -8.82 -3.00 -8.14
C PHE A 42 -7.73 -3.93 -8.69
N GLU A 43 -8.00 -5.24 -8.75
CA GLU A 43 -7.08 -6.22 -9.34
C GLU A 43 -6.87 -5.98 -10.84
N MET A 44 -7.93 -5.63 -11.58
CA MET A 44 -7.83 -5.23 -12.99
C MET A 44 -7.01 -3.95 -13.17
N GLU A 45 -7.20 -2.94 -12.32
CA GLU A 45 -6.45 -1.68 -12.42
C GLU A 45 -4.96 -1.89 -12.13
N ILE A 46 -4.63 -2.77 -11.17
CA ILE A 46 -3.25 -3.21 -10.91
C ILE A 46 -2.68 -3.90 -12.17
N LYS A 47 -3.39 -4.89 -12.73
CA LYS A 47 -2.95 -5.62 -13.93
C LYS A 47 -2.73 -4.68 -15.13
N LEU A 48 -3.56 -3.66 -15.30
CA LEU A 48 -3.42 -2.63 -16.34
C LEU A 48 -2.17 -1.76 -16.14
N LYS A 49 -1.86 -1.35 -14.90
CA LYS A 49 -0.65 -0.56 -14.62
C LYS A 49 0.63 -1.39 -14.72
N THR A 50 0.59 -2.66 -14.31
CA THR A 50 1.73 -3.58 -14.45
C THR A 50 2.05 -3.86 -15.91
N THR A 51 1.03 -4.03 -16.77
CA THR A 51 1.23 -4.23 -18.22
C THR A 51 1.67 -2.96 -18.95
N ALA A 52 1.19 -1.78 -18.54
CA ALA A 52 1.65 -0.50 -19.09
C ALA A 52 3.12 -0.17 -18.75
N SER A 53 3.60 -0.56 -17.57
CA SER A 53 5.01 -0.38 -17.16
C SER A 53 5.99 -1.27 -17.92
N ILE A 54 5.53 -2.36 -18.55
CA ILE A 54 6.37 -3.29 -19.33
C ILE A 54 6.56 -2.79 -20.78
N ALA A 55 5.81 -1.77 -21.20
CA ALA A 55 5.87 -1.21 -22.55
C ALA A 55 6.83 0.00 -22.69
N HIS A 56 7.84 0.13 -21.83
CA HIS A 56 8.95 1.06 -22.11
C HIS A 56 9.96 0.38 -23.05
N PRO A 57 10.20 0.92 -24.26
CA PRO A 57 11.36 0.51 -25.04
C PRO A 57 12.61 0.89 -24.23
N TYR A 58 13.34 -0.14 -23.79
CA TYR A 58 14.65 -0.01 -23.16
C TYR A 58 15.57 0.76 -24.10
N ASN A 59 15.75 2.05 -23.83
CA ASN A 59 16.65 2.92 -24.59
C ASN A 59 18.10 2.54 -24.20
N SER A 60 18.69 1.63 -24.96
CA SER A 60 20.07 1.18 -24.80
C SER A 60 21.04 2.28 -25.26
N ARG A 61 21.33 3.24 -24.37
CA ARG A 61 22.45 4.18 -24.53
C ARG A 61 23.32 4.22 -23.28
N TYR A 62 23.81 3.05 -22.90
CA TYR A 62 25.02 2.93 -22.09
C TYR A 62 25.97 2.00 -22.87
N ASP A 63 26.69 2.62 -23.79
CA ASP A 63 27.82 2.03 -24.51
C ASP A 63 29.03 2.13 -23.58
N TRP A 64 29.19 1.13 -22.69
CA TRP A 64 30.40 0.97 -21.88
C TRP A 64 31.43 0.22 -22.71
N GLY A 65 32.22 0.96 -23.49
CA GLY A 65 33.48 0.45 -24.04
C GLY A 65 34.37 -0.06 -22.91
N MET A 66 34.57 -1.37 -22.86
CA MET A 66 35.52 -2.02 -21.98
C MET A 66 36.87 -2.11 -22.69
N ASP A 67 37.68 -1.09 -22.48
CA ASP A 67 39.12 -1.11 -22.71
C ASP A 67 39.78 -0.35 -21.55
N ASP A 68 40.36 -1.15 -20.64
CA ASP A 68 41.03 -0.78 -19.41
C ASP A 68 40.11 -0.17 -18.32
N ASN A 69 40.08 -0.77 -17.12
CA ASN A 69 39.34 -0.28 -15.95
C ASN A 69 39.95 1.03 -15.39
N THR A 70 40.09 2.05 -16.22
CA THR A 70 40.56 3.38 -15.87
C THR A 70 39.62 4.40 -16.49
N PHE A 71 39.10 5.31 -15.69
CA PHE A 71 38.29 6.43 -16.17
C PHE A 71 39.14 7.69 -16.22
N GLU A 72 38.80 8.59 -17.13
CA GLU A 72 39.50 9.87 -17.27
C GLU A 72 38.94 10.89 -16.27
N CYS A 73 39.84 11.62 -15.61
CA CYS A 73 39.45 12.69 -14.70
C CYS A 73 38.76 13.82 -15.47
N PRO A 74 37.53 14.24 -15.11
CA PRO A 74 36.82 15.29 -15.84
C PRO A 74 37.49 16.66 -15.76
N ASN A 75 38.38 16.88 -14.79
CA ASN A 75 39.09 18.15 -14.61
C ASN A 75 40.41 18.23 -15.40
N CYS A 76 41.16 17.13 -15.48
CA CYS A 76 42.52 17.16 -16.05
C CYS A 76 42.82 16.10 -17.12
N GLY A 77 41.86 15.22 -17.43
CA GLY A 77 42.01 14.15 -18.43
C GLY A 77 42.96 13.02 -18.05
N ALA A 78 43.49 13.00 -16.82
CA ALA A 78 44.38 11.92 -16.36
C ALA A 78 43.60 10.61 -16.17
N LYS A 79 44.23 9.47 -16.51
CA LYS A 79 43.66 8.15 -16.23
C LYS A 79 43.69 7.85 -14.73
N VAL A 80 42.54 7.53 -14.16
CA VAL A 80 42.35 7.23 -12.73
C VAL A 80 41.76 5.83 -12.57
N TYR A 81 42.25 5.10 -11.58
CA TYR A 81 41.77 3.77 -11.24
C TYR A 81 40.57 3.83 -10.28
N PRO A 82 39.62 2.88 -10.34
CA PRO A 82 38.41 2.86 -9.51
C PRO A 82 38.67 2.88 -8.01
N GLU A 83 39.75 2.28 -7.54
CA GLU A 83 40.12 2.26 -6.13
C GLU A 83 40.62 3.62 -5.59
N MET A 84 40.86 4.62 -6.45
CA MET A 84 41.38 5.92 -6.03
C MET A 84 40.24 6.93 -5.81
N THR A 85 40.14 7.44 -4.57
CA THR A 85 39.11 8.45 -4.22
C THR A 85 39.43 9.84 -4.76
N ARG A 86 40.71 10.17 -4.96
CA ARG A 86 41.15 11.47 -5.49
C ARG A 86 42.09 11.29 -6.67
N CYS A 87 41.98 12.18 -7.65
CA CYS A 87 42.90 12.22 -8.79
C CYS A 87 44.33 12.57 -8.32
N PRO A 88 45.35 11.77 -8.66
CA PRO A 88 46.74 12.05 -8.26
C PRO A 88 47.34 13.28 -8.94
N GLN A 89 46.78 13.73 -10.07
CA GLN A 89 47.34 14.81 -10.87
C GLN A 89 46.76 16.19 -10.51
N CYS A 90 45.47 16.27 -10.16
CA CYS A 90 44.81 17.55 -9.85
C CYS A 90 44.14 17.59 -8.47
N GLY A 91 44.11 16.48 -7.73
CA GLY A 91 43.50 16.39 -6.40
C GLY A 91 41.97 16.37 -6.39
N GLN A 92 41.32 16.37 -7.56
CA GLN A 92 39.86 16.31 -7.66
C GLN A 92 39.30 15.03 -7.01
N ASN A 93 38.28 15.18 -6.19
CA ASN A 93 37.56 14.05 -5.62
C ASN A 93 36.73 13.38 -6.73
N MET A 94 36.96 12.08 -6.94
CA MET A 94 36.35 11.32 -8.04
C MET A 94 35.02 10.69 -7.64
N TYR A 95 34.85 10.46 -6.34
CA TYR A 95 33.56 10.14 -5.76
C TYR A 95 33.01 11.43 -5.18
N PRO A 96 31.77 11.82 -5.49
CA PRO A 96 31.11 12.81 -4.66
C PRO A 96 31.23 12.29 -3.22
N GLU A 97 31.78 13.11 -2.31
CA GLU A 97 31.48 12.89 -0.89
C GLU A 97 29.96 12.84 -0.84
N ASP A 98 29.40 11.86 -0.16
CA ASP A 98 27.96 11.72 0.01
C ASP A 98 27.44 12.98 0.73
N GLU A 99 27.27 14.06 -0.03
CA GLU A 99 26.49 15.23 0.32
C GLU A 99 25.11 14.65 0.56
N GLU A 100 24.76 14.49 1.84
CA GLU A 100 23.44 14.19 2.38
C GLU A 100 22.40 14.15 1.28
N SER A 101 22.23 12.96 0.70
CA SER A 101 21.42 12.65 -0.48
C SER A 101 20.49 13.81 -0.87
N SER A 102 21.00 14.74 -1.67
CA SER A 102 20.13 15.68 -2.38
C SER A 102 19.20 14.82 -3.23
N PRO A 103 17.86 15.04 -3.19
CA PRO A 103 16.89 14.12 -3.76
C PRO A 103 16.84 14.27 -5.28
N ALA A 104 17.92 13.91 -5.95
CA ALA A 104 18.11 14.02 -7.38
C ALA A 104 18.27 12.64 -8.02
N ASP A 105 17.38 11.72 -7.65
CA ASP A 105 16.91 10.65 -8.55
C ASP A 105 15.51 10.18 -8.11
N THR A 106 14.65 11.16 -7.80
CA THR A 106 13.23 10.94 -8.01
C THR A 106 13.01 11.24 -9.47
N THR A 107 12.86 10.20 -10.29
CA THR A 107 12.12 10.29 -11.56
C THR A 107 11.04 11.33 -11.37
N THR A 108 11.15 12.43 -12.12
CA THR A 108 10.16 13.49 -12.21
C THR A 108 8.90 12.92 -12.88
N ASN A 109 8.27 11.95 -12.22
CA ASN A 109 6.84 11.88 -12.19
C ASN A 109 6.45 13.20 -11.56
N ALA A 110 6.16 14.19 -12.41
CA ALA A 110 5.36 15.34 -12.04
C ALA A 110 4.35 14.81 -11.02
N THR A 111 4.34 15.38 -9.82
CA THR A 111 3.39 15.08 -8.74
C THR A 111 2.00 15.37 -9.28
N GLY A 112 1.54 14.46 -10.13
CA GLY A 112 0.32 14.59 -10.87
C GLY A 112 -0.78 14.46 -9.85
N TRP A 113 -1.84 15.22 -10.06
CA TRP A 113 -3.08 15.07 -9.30
C TRP A 113 -3.48 13.60 -9.11
N GLY A 114 -3.14 12.71 -10.05
CA GLY A 114 -3.31 11.26 -9.93
C GLY A 114 -2.65 10.60 -8.70
N SER A 115 -1.46 11.04 -8.27
CA SER A 115 -0.81 10.48 -7.07
C SER A 115 -1.52 10.92 -5.79
N ILE A 116 -1.97 12.17 -5.73
CA ILE A 116 -2.72 12.70 -4.58
C ILE A 116 -4.09 12.04 -4.51
N VAL A 117 -4.81 12.01 -5.64
CA VAL A 117 -6.13 11.39 -5.74
C VAL A 117 -6.05 9.91 -5.42
N GLY A 118 -5.04 9.19 -5.93
CA GLY A 118 -4.81 7.78 -5.60
C GLY A 118 -4.55 7.55 -4.11
N ALA A 119 -3.74 8.40 -3.46
CA ALA A 119 -3.50 8.33 -2.03
C ALA A 119 -4.76 8.62 -1.20
N VAL A 120 -5.56 9.61 -1.63
CA VAL A 120 -6.83 9.98 -0.99
C VAL A 120 -7.83 8.83 -1.12
N LEU A 121 -7.99 8.25 -2.30
CA LEU A 121 -8.90 7.13 -2.54
C LEU A 121 -8.49 5.90 -1.73
N LEU A 122 -7.22 5.52 -1.76
CA LEU A 122 -6.71 4.38 -1.00
C LEU A 122 -6.89 4.59 0.51
N GLY A 123 -6.52 5.76 1.02
CA GLY A 123 -6.70 6.12 2.43
C GLY A 123 -8.17 6.07 2.84
N TRP A 124 -9.08 6.56 1.99
CA TRP A 124 -10.52 6.56 2.25
C TRP A 124 -11.11 5.14 2.24
N ILE A 125 -10.72 4.29 1.29
CA ILE A 125 -11.13 2.87 1.27
C ILE A 125 -10.70 2.18 2.56
N ILE A 126 -9.47 2.39 3.01
CA ILE A 126 -8.95 1.79 4.25
C ILE A 126 -9.69 2.36 5.48
N ALA A 127 -9.87 3.68 5.56
CA ALA A 127 -10.58 4.32 6.67
C ALA A 127 -12.00 3.79 6.83
N THR A 128 -12.74 3.74 5.72
CA THR A 128 -14.14 3.28 5.68
C THR A 128 -14.24 1.79 5.98
N SER A 129 -13.30 0.97 5.49
CA SER A 129 -13.25 -0.47 5.77
C SER A 129 -13.03 -0.75 7.26
N ILE A 130 -12.07 -0.05 7.89
CA ILE A 130 -11.79 -0.19 9.33
C ILE A 130 -12.96 0.33 10.17
N ALA A 131 -13.52 1.49 9.82
CA ALA A 131 -14.68 2.04 10.52
C ALA A 131 -15.89 1.09 10.42
N LEU A 132 -16.14 0.50 9.25
CA LEU A 132 -17.21 -0.48 9.04
C LEU A 132 -16.98 -1.74 9.88
N LEU A 133 -15.78 -2.33 9.83
CA LEU A 133 -15.45 -3.52 10.62
C LEU A 133 -15.65 -3.28 12.13
N LEU A 134 -15.13 -2.17 12.64
CA LEU A 134 -15.32 -1.78 14.04
C LEU A 134 -16.80 -1.55 14.37
N HIS A 135 -17.55 -0.91 13.48
CA HIS A 135 -18.98 -0.69 13.65
C HIS A 135 -19.74 -2.03 13.77
N PHE A 136 -19.45 -3.01 12.92
CA PHE A 136 -20.04 -4.35 13.00
C PHE A 136 -19.67 -5.08 14.29
N ILE A 137 -18.42 -5.00 14.72
CA ILE A 137 -17.97 -5.62 15.98
C ILE A 137 -18.72 -5.00 17.16
N ILE A 138 -18.80 -3.66 17.21
CA ILE A 138 -19.51 -2.94 18.28
C ILE A 138 -21.01 -3.26 18.22
N ALA A 139 -21.62 -3.22 17.05
CA ALA A 139 -23.04 -3.49 16.86
C ALA A 139 -23.42 -4.92 17.27
N SER A 140 -22.54 -5.91 17.05
CA SER A 140 -22.78 -7.29 17.47
C SER A 140 -22.70 -7.50 18.98
N LEU A 141 -21.94 -6.65 19.70
CA LEU A 141 -21.78 -6.70 21.15
C LEU A 141 -22.89 -5.96 21.91
N ILE A 142 -23.60 -5.03 21.27
CA ILE A 142 -24.62 -4.20 21.93
C ILE A 142 -26.02 -4.67 21.51
N ASN A 143 -26.83 -5.10 22.48
CA ASN A 143 -28.22 -5.49 22.24
C ASN A 143 -29.07 -4.27 21.81
N PRO A 144 -29.74 -4.30 20.64
CA PRO A 144 -30.51 -3.18 20.08
C PRO A 144 -31.58 -2.55 21.00
N PRO A 145 -32.35 -3.30 21.82
CA PRO A 145 -33.36 -2.69 22.69
C PRO A 145 -32.78 -1.90 23.88
N LEU A 146 -31.48 -2.01 24.15
CA LEU A 146 -30.78 -1.31 25.24
C LEU A 146 -29.94 -0.13 24.76
N LEU A 147 -29.94 0.18 23.45
CA LEU A 147 -29.24 1.35 22.90
C LEU A 147 -29.99 2.65 23.22
N GLY A 148 -29.84 3.12 24.46
CA GLY A 148 -30.03 4.52 24.78
C GLY A 148 -29.05 5.42 24.01
N SER A 149 -29.10 6.73 24.24
CA SER A 149 -28.23 7.71 23.58
C SER A 149 -26.73 7.39 23.68
N MET A 150 -26.31 6.69 24.75
CA MET A 150 -24.93 6.26 24.94
C MET A 150 -24.48 5.18 23.95
N GLY A 151 -25.33 4.20 23.63
CA GLY A 151 -24.99 3.17 22.64
C GLY A 151 -24.82 3.77 21.25
N LYS A 152 -25.66 4.75 20.90
CA LYS A 152 -25.54 5.50 19.65
C LYS A 152 -24.21 6.24 19.58
N LEU A 153 -23.77 6.87 20.68
CA LEU A 153 -22.47 7.55 20.75
C LEU A 153 -21.28 6.60 20.57
N ILE A 154 -21.34 5.39 21.15
CA ILE A 154 -20.26 4.39 21.04
C ILE A 154 -20.05 3.98 19.57
N LEU A 155 -21.13 3.86 18.78
CA LEU A 155 -21.02 3.53 17.36
C LEU A 155 -20.30 4.61 16.53
N PHE A 156 -20.33 5.88 16.97
CA PHE A 156 -19.58 6.98 16.34
C PHE A 156 -18.08 6.94 16.67
N LEU A 157 -17.64 6.22 17.71
CA LEU A 157 -16.22 6.08 18.07
C LEU A 157 -15.42 5.18 17.11
N ALA A 158 -16.09 4.43 16.23
CA ALA A 158 -15.43 3.70 15.15
C ALA A 158 -14.78 4.66 14.12
N GLY A 159 -15.35 5.86 13.96
CA GLY A 159 -14.92 6.88 13.01
C GLY A 159 -13.49 7.38 13.21
N PRO A 160 -13.13 7.83 14.42
CA PRO A 160 -11.79 8.29 14.72
C PRO A 160 -10.69 7.27 14.41
N LEU A 161 -10.90 5.99 14.71
CA LEU A 161 -9.93 4.94 14.43
C LEU A 161 -9.75 4.70 12.93
N GLY A 162 -10.85 4.64 12.17
CA GLY A 162 -10.78 4.55 10.71
C GLY A 162 -10.05 5.75 10.10
N SER A 163 -10.39 6.96 10.54
CA SER A 163 -9.75 8.19 10.07
C SER A 163 -8.27 8.27 10.41
N LEU A 164 -7.85 7.80 11.60
CA LEU A 164 -6.45 7.76 12.00
C LEU A 164 -5.63 6.89 11.03
N VAL A 165 -6.08 5.66 10.79
CA VAL A 165 -5.35 4.73 9.92
C VAL A 165 -5.38 5.19 8.46
N GLY A 166 -6.53 5.66 7.96
CA GLY A 166 -6.63 6.22 6.61
C GLY A 166 -5.75 7.44 6.41
N GLY A 167 -5.71 8.35 7.39
CA GLY A 167 -4.82 9.51 7.39
C GLY A 167 -3.33 9.12 7.35
N TYR A 168 -2.95 8.11 8.13
CA TYR A 168 -1.59 7.56 8.13
C TYR A 168 -1.19 6.99 6.75
N VAL A 169 -2.07 6.20 6.14
CA VAL A 169 -1.79 5.58 4.84
C VAL A 169 -1.78 6.62 3.72
N ALA A 170 -2.76 7.53 3.67
CA ALA A 170 -2.81 8.58 2.66
C ALA A 170 -1.56 9.47 2.69
N ALA A 171 -1.11 9.84 3.90
CA ALA A 171 0.13 10.60 4.07
C ALA A 171 1.36 9.81 3.60
N GLY A 172 1.44 8.51 3.91
CA GLY A 172 2.58 7.67 3.51
C GLY A 172 2.70 7.43 2.01
N VAL A 173 1.56 7.40 1.31
CA VAL A 173 1.53 7.24 -0.16
C VAL A 173 1.81 8.55 -0.88
N ALA A 174 1.20 9.65 -0.44
CA ALA A 174 1.39 10.95 -1.07
C ALA A 174 2.75 11.60 -0.77
N ARG A 175 3.34 11.31 0.40
CA ARG A 175 4.61 11.87 0.91
C ARG A 175 4.68 13.41 1.01
N GLN A 176 3.55 14.10 0.82
CA GLN A 176 3.43 15.54 0.88
C GLN A 176 2.16 15.94 1.63
N HIS A 177 2.17 17.12 2.26
CA HIS A 177 1.02 17.67 3.00
C HIS A 177 0.33 16.65 3.94
N SER A 178 1.12 15.85 4.67
CA SER A 178 0.69 14.76 5.55
C SER A 178 -0.50 15.13 6.45
N LYS A 179 -0.40 16.26 7.15
CA LYS A 179 -1.42 16.78 8.07
C LYS A 179 -2.72 17.15 7.36
N LEU A 180 -2.62 17.77 6.18
CA LEU A 180 -3.78 18.18 5.38
C LEU A 180 -4.51 16.96 4.84
N LEU A 181 -3.78 15.99 4.28
CA LEU A 181 -4.36 14.73 3.81
C LEU A 181 -5.04 13.97 4.94
N GLY A 182 -4.44 13.94 6.13
CA GLY A 182 -5.08 13.41 7.33
C GLY A 182 -6.41 14.09 7.65
N GLY A 183 -6.46 15.43 7.62
CA GLY A 183 -7.71 16.17 7.82
C GLY A 183 -8.77 15.87 6.76
N VAL A 184 -8.36 15.76 5.49
CA VAL A 184 -9.25 15.38 4.38
C VAL A 184 -9.84 13.99 4.62
N MET A 185 -9.05 13.01 5.08
CA MET A 185 -9.55 11.68 5.43
C MET A 185 -10.62 11.75 6.53
N GLY A 186 -10.42 12.57 7.55
CA GLY A 186 -11.41 12.77 8.60
C GLY A 186 -12.73 13.30 8.07
N ILE A 187 -12.69 14.34 7.21
CA ILE A 187 -13.88 14.92 6.60
C ILE A 187 -14.62 13.89 5.71
N LEU A 188 -13.88 13.14 4.88
CA LEU A 188 -14.45 12.10 4.01
C LEU A 188 -15.05 10.92 4.79
N THR A 189 -14.61 10.68 6.01
CA THR A 189 -15.12 9.59 6.87
C THR A 189 -16.45 9.97 7.54
N LEU A 190 -16.72 11.27 7.78
CA LEU A 190 -17.97 11.75 8.39
C LEU A 190 -19.27 11.31 7.67
N PRO A 191 -19.43 11.50 6.35
CA PRO A 191 -20.67 11.08 5.67
C PRO A 191 -20.87 9.56 5.75
N VAL A 192 -19.78 8.78 5.75
CA VAL A 192 -19.83 7.33 5.86
C VAL A 192 -20.27 6.90 7.26
N LEU A 193 -19.79 7.57 8.31
CA LEU A 193 -20.26 7.38 9.69
C LEU A 193 -21.75 7.68 9.84
N VAL A 194 -22.21 8.79 9.25
CA VAL A 194 -23.64 9.14 9.24
C VAL A 194 -24.43 8.04 8.54
N LEU A 195 -24.00 7.60 7.36
CA LEU A 195 -24.67 6.56 6.58
C LEU A 195 -24.80 5.24 7.35
N PHE A 196 -23.70 4.76 7.95
CA PHE A 196 -23.74 3.53 8.76
C PHE A 196 -24.61 3.69 10.00
N SER A 197 -24.53 4.84 10.68
CA SER A 197 -25.38 5.11 11.83
C SER A 197 -26.85 5.10 11.46
N THR A 198 -27.25 5.69 10.31
CA THR A 198 -28.64 5.73 9.84
C THR A 198 -29.17 4.38 9.40
N HIS A 199 -28.30 3.49 8.92
CA HIS A 199 -28.71 2.17 8.45
C HIS A 199 -29.06 1.23 9.62
N TRP A 200 -28.31 1.32 10.73
CA TRP A 200 -28.49 0.45 11.89
C TRP A 200 -29.33 1.06 13.02
N VAL A 201 -29.37 2.39 13.09
CA VAL A 201 -30.07 3.15 14.13
C VAL A 201 -30.89 4.22 13.44
N GLU A 202 -32.17 4.35 13.78
CA GLU A 202 -32.96 5.51 13.36
C GLU A 202 -32.32 6.78 13.97
N VAL A 203 -31.54 7.48 13.16
CA VAL A 203 -30.83 8.71 13.51
C VAL A 203 -31.64 9.88 12.97
N THR A 204 -32.17 10.69 13.87
CA THR A 204 -32.87 11.93 13.54
C THR A 204 -31.89 13.09 13.33
N ILE A 205 -32.30 14.10 12.57
CA ILE A 205 -31.50 15.32 12.35
C ILE A 205 -31.14 15.99 13.70
N SER A 206 -32.07 15.99 14.66
CA SER A 206 -31.84 16.52 16.01
C SER A 206 -30.72 15.77 16.75
N PHE A 207 -30.54 14.47 16.49
CA PHE A 207 -29.44 13.70 17.07
C PHE A 207 -28.10 14.00 16.40
N LEU A 208 -28.08 14.18 15.06
CA LEU A 208 -26.87 14.57 14.32
C LEU A 208 -26.33 15.93 14.77
N LEU A 209 -27.22 16.86 15.12
CA LEU A 209 -26.87 18.18 15.65
C LEU A 209 -26.60 18.18 17.16
N SER A 210 -26.62 17.00 17.81
CA SER A 210 -26.30 16.93 19.23
C SER A 210 -24.83 17.29 19.48
N PRO A 211 -24.52 17.98 20.60
CA PRO A 211 -23.14 18.36 20.93
C PRO A 211 -22.17 17.17 20.95
N TRP A 212 -22.66 15.99 21.34
CA TRP A 212 -21.87 14.77 21.39
C TRP A 212 -21.49 14.22 20.02
N VAL A 213 -22.42 14.26 19.05
CA VAL A 213 -22.12 13.84 17.67
C VAL A 213 -21.19 14.83 16.98
N LEU A 214 -21.39 16.13 17.22
CA LEU A 214 -20.48 17.17 16.73
C LEU A 214 -19.06 17.01 17.31
N LEU A 215 -18.96 16.71 18.62
CA LEU A 215 -17.69 16.42 19.27
C LEU A 215 -17.03 15.16 18.68
N ALA A 216 -17.79 14.09 18.45
CA ALA A 216 -17.27 12.88 17.81
C ALA A 216 -16.79 13.15 16.36
N GLY A 217 -17.49 14.01 15.62
CA GLY A 217 -17.08 14.47 14.30
C GLY A 217 -15.77 15.27 14.34
N LEU A 218 -15.64 16.21 15.29
CA LEU A 218 -14.39 16.96 15.52
C LEU A 218 -13.24 16.02 15.86
N ILE A 219 -13.46 15.07 16.78
CA ILE A 219 -12.46 14.07 17.16
C ILE A 219 -12.03 13.27 15.93
N THR A 220 -12.97 12.88 15.07
CA THR A 220 -12.66 12.13 13.83
C THR A 220 -11.69 12.91 12.93
N ILE A 221 -11.95 14.20 12.72
CA ILE A 221 -11.06 15.08 11.93
C ILE A 221 -9.68 15.19 12.59
N LEU A 222 -9.63 15.45 13.90
CA LEU A 222 -8.38 15.57 14.65
C LEU A 222 -7.55 14.28 14.61
N THR A 223 -8.19 13.11 14.73
CA THR A 223 -7.52 11.83 14.59
C THR A 223 -7.02 11.58 13.18
N GLY A 224 -7.73 12.05 12.14
CA GLY A 224 -7.21 12.04 10.78
C GLY A 224 -5.92 12.83 10.64
N VAL A 225 -5.91 14.07 11.14
CA VAL A 225 -4.70 14.92 11.16
C VAL A 225 -3.58 14.25 11.97
N CYS A 226 -3.90 13.65 13.11
CA CYS A 226 -2.96 12.89 13.94
C CYS A 226 -2.37 11.70 13.17
N GLY A 227 -3.18 10.96 12.40
CA GLY A 227 -2.72 9.87 11.54
C GLY A 227 -1.70 10.34 10.51
N GLY A 228 -1.97 11.46 9.85
CA GLY A 228 -1.02 12.09 8.93
C GLY A 228 0.28 12.52 9.63
N TRP A 229 0.18 13.12 10.81
CA TRP A 229 1.33 13.50 11.62
C TRP A 229 2.16 12.30 12.11
N LEU A 230 1.52 11.20 12.53
CA LEU A 230 2.18 9.95 12.88
C LEU A 230 2.97 9.37 11.70
N ASN A 231 2.45 9.50 10.48
CA ASN A 231 3.19 9.06 9.30
C ASN A 231 4.44 9.91 9.05
N GLU A 232 4.36 11.21 9.27
CA GLU A 232 5.53 12.10 9.19
C GLU A 232 6.59 11.71 10.23
N MET A 233 6.17 11.35 11.45
CA MET A 233 7.06 10.99 12.55
C MET A 233 7.69 9.59 12.39
N PHE A 234 6.95 8.60 11.89
CA PHE A 234 7.39 7.19 11.88
C PHE A 234 7.57 6.60 10.47
N GLY A 235 7.09 7.29 9.43
CA GLY A 235 7.11 6.81 8.05
C GLY A 235 8.44 7.02 7.33
N GLN A 236 9.34 7.84 7.89
CA GLN A 236 10.64 8.18 7.31
C GLN A 236 11.74 7.15 7.60
N ASP A 237 11.56 6.23 8.55
CA ASP A 237 12.50 5.13 8.80
C ASP A 237 12.33 4.01 7.76
N SER A 238 12.70 4.30 6.51
CA SER A 238 12.65 3.38 5.37
C SER A 238 13.68 2.25 5.41
N HIS A 239 14.44 2.11 6.50
CA HIS A 239 15.38 1.00 6.66
C HIS A 239 14.68 -0.37 6.52
N TRP A 240 13.42 -0.50 6.96
CA TRP A 240 12.66 -1.73 6.70
C TRP A 240 12.22 -1.86 5.24
N LYS A 241 11.95 -0.76 4.53
CA LYS A 241 11.63 -0.80 3.09
C LYS A 241 12.83 -1.22 2.26
N GLU A 242 14.05 -0.90 2.65
CA GLU A 242 15.26 -1.46 2.04
C GLU A 242 15.40 -2.95 2.34
N LYS A 243 15.11 -3.36 3.58
CA LYS A 243 15.15 -4.77 3.99
C LYS A 243 14.10 -5.65 3.29
N TRP A 244 12.94 -5.08 2.97
CA TRP A 244 11.81 -5.75 2.32
C TRP A 244 11.58 -5.30 0.88
N LYS A 245 12.51 -4.51 0.29
CA LYS A 245 12.62 -4.40 -1.17
C LYS A 245 13.03 -5.80 -1.58
N VAL A 246 12.02 -6.61 -1.86
CA VAL A 246 12.12 -8.00 -2.28
C VAL A 246 13.23 -7.99 -3.31
N HIS A 247 14.39 -8.53 -2.92
CA HIS A 247 15.48 -8.79 -3.86
C HIS A 247 14.79 -9.52 -5.00
N GLY A 248 14.76 -8.89 -6.18
CA GLY A 248 13.98 -9.43 -7.28
C GLY A 248 14.40 -10.88 -7.47
N TRP A 249 13.54 -11.72 -8.03
CA TRP A 249 13.95 -13.10 -8.34
C TRP A 249 15.30 -13.14 -9.10
N GLU A 250 15.60 -12.08 -9.86
CA GLU A 250 16.91 -11.83 -10.46
C GLU A 250 18.07 -11.71 -9.47
N ASP A 251 17.91 -10.99 -8.36
CA ASP A 251 18.95 -10.80 -7.34
C ASP A 251 19.19 -12.10 -6.57
N LEU A 252 18.13 -12.88 -6.29
CA LEU A 252 18.25 -14.19 -5.67
C LEU A 252 18.99 -15.18 -6.57
N LEU A 253 18.66 -15.20 -7.86
CA LEU A 253 19.35 -16.02 -8.85
C LEU A 253 20.79 -15.54 -9.06
N TYR A 254 21.03 -14.24 -9.10
CA TYR A 254 22.37 -13.69 -9.21
C TYR A 254 23.22 -14.02 -7.98
N GLN A 255 22.65 -13.95 -6.78
CA GLN A 255 23.31 -14.39 -5.55
C GLN A 255 23.62 -15.89 -5.54
N ASP A 256 22.74 -16.74 -6.09
CA ASP A 256 23.01 -18.17 -6.23
C ASP A 256 24.13 -18.45 -7.25
N LEU A 257 24.11 -17.76 -8.39
CA LEU A 257 25.18 -17.81 -9.38
C LEU A 257 26.52 -17.37 -8.74
N LEU A 258 26.53 -16.24 -8.02
CA LEU A 258 27.70 -15.77 -7.27
C LEU A 258 28.18 -16.84 -6.29
N ARG A 259 27.30 -17.46 -5.51
CA ARG A 259 27.69 -18.52 -4.56
C ARG A 259 28.37 -19.69 -5.27
N LYS A 260 27.86 -20.10 -6.43
CA LYS A 260 28.45 -21.19 -7.24
C LYS A 260 29.81 -20.81 -7.83
N VAL A 261 30.02 -19.55 -8.22
CA VAL A 261 31.31 -19.04 -8.72
C VAL A 261 32.23 -18.48 -7.62
N ARG A 262 32.00 -18.85 -6.35
CA ARG A 262 32.79 -18.40 -5.17
C ARG A 262 32.85 -16.87 -5.03
N PHE A 263 31.71 -16.21 -5.26
CA PHE A 263 31.50 -14.77 -5.17
C PHE A 263 32.36 -13.94 -6.14
N ASN A 264 32.84 -14.53 -7.24
CA ASN A 264 33.54 -13.79 -8.28
C ASN A 264 32.56 -13.18 -9.28
N GLY A 265 32.22 -11.89 -9.09
CA GLY A 265 31.31 -11.15 -9.97
C GLY A 265 31.73 -11.15 -11.44
N SER A 266 33.03 -11.02 -11.72
CA SER A 266 33.53 -10.99 -13.10
C SER A 266 33.29 -12.30 -13.86
N ILE A 267 33.29 -13.45 -13.16
CA ILE A 267 32.99 -14.75 -13.77
C ILE A 267 31.48 -14.87 -14.00
N ALA A 268 30.67 -14.47 -13.02
CA ALA A 268 29.21 -14.45 -13.15
C ALA A 268 28.76 -13.59 -14.34
N ASP A 269 29.32 -12.39 -14.50
CA ASP A 269 29.00 -11.48 -15.61
C ASP A 269 29.42 -12.07 -16.96
N ARG A 270 30.60 -12.70 -17.05
CA ARG A 270 31.03 -13.40 -18.28
C ARG A 270 30.10 -14.54 -18.66
N LEU A 271 29.57 -15.29 -17.68
CA LEU A 271 28.61 -16.37 -17.93
C LEU A 271 27.27 -15.81 -18.43
N ILE A 272 26.78 -14.75 -17.82
CA ILE A 272 25.54 -14.08 -18.25
C ILE A 272 25.70 -13.50 -19.66
N GLU A 273 26.84 -12.87 -19.94
CA GLU A 273 27.15 -12.29 -21.26
C GLU A 273 27.29 -13.37 -22.33
N PHE A 274 27.86 -14.52 -21.97
CA PHE A 274 27.90 -15.68 -22.86
C PHE A 274 26.49 -16.16 -23.22
N GLU A 275 25.59 -16.28 -22.25
CA GLU A 275 24.18 -16.66 -22.51
C GLU A 275 23.44 -15.59 -23.33
N ARG A 276 23.73 -14.31 -23.11
CA ARG A 276 23.16 -13.20 -23.90
C ARG A 276 23.53 -13.31 -25.39
N LYS A 277 24.75 -13.77 -25.69
CA LYS A 277 25.18 -14.03 -27.07
C LYS A 277 24.45 -15.22 -27.69
N GLN A 278 23.99 -16.19 -26.89
CA GLN A 278 23.22 -17.34 -27.39
C GLN A 278 21.74 -17.01 -27.57
N ASP A 279 21.14 -16.26 -26.65
CA ASP A 279 19.74 -15.83 -26.72
C ASP A 279 19.61 -14.31 -26.48
N PRO A 280 19.78 -13.48 -27.53
CA PRO A 280 19.76 -12.01 -27.39
C PRO A 280 18.42 -11.42 -26.97
N GLN A 281 17.33 -12.19 -27.13
CA GLN A 281 15.97 -11.76 -26.79
C GLN A 281 15.56 -12.23 -25.39
N ALA A 282 16.39 -13.03 -24.70
CA ALA A 282 16.10 -13.48 -23.35
C ALA A 282 16.11 -12.34 -22.33
N ASN A 283 15.12 -12.37 -21.44
CA ASN A 283 15.13 -11.52 -20.25
C ASN A 283 16.32 -11.88 -19.34
N ARG A 284 16.85 -10.91 -18.60
CA ARG A 284 17.99 -11.06 -17.67
C ARG A 284 17.80 -12.22 -16.70
N LEU A 285 16.61 -12.39 -16.15
CA LEU A 285 16.26 -13.52 -15.29
C LEU A 285 16.52 -14.89 -15.96
N LYS A 286 16.15 -15.03 -17.23
CA LYS A 286 16.37 -16.25 -18.02
C LYS A 286 17.85 -16.46 -18.31
N LEU A 287 18.60 -15.40 -18.59
CA LEU A 287 20.05 -15.46 -18.80
C LEU A 287 20.79 -15.96 -17.54
N ILE A 288 20.44 -15.44 -16.36
CA ILE A 288 21.04 -15.88 -15.09
C ILE A 288 20.70 -17.36 -14.83
N GLN A 289 19.45 -17.78 -15.06
CA GLN A 289 19.05 -19.17 -14.92
C GLN A 289 19.83 -20.09 -15.87
N SER A 290 19.94 -19.73 -17.16
CA SER A 290 20.69 -20.52 -18.14
C SER A 290 22.19 -20.60 -17.81
N ALA A 291 22.77 -19.54 -17.25
CA ALA A 291 24.15 -19.53 -16.76
C ALA A 291 24.34 -20.50 -15.59
N ILE A 292 23.42 -20.53 -14.62
CA ILE A 292 23.43 -21.50 -13.51
C ILE A 292 23.32 -22.94 -14.04
N ASP A 293 22.34 -23.19 -14.92
CA ASP A 293 22.10 -24.53 -15.46
C ASP A 293 23.30 -25.05 -16.27
N ARG A 294 24.01 -24.15 -16.99
CA ARG A 294 25.26 -24.50 -17.67
C ARG A 294 26.35 -24.85 -16.68
N LEU A 295 26.58 -23.99 -15.69
CA LEU A 295 27.62 -24.21 -14.70
C LEU A 295 27.40 -25.54 -13.94
N ASP A 296 26.15 -25.90 -13.68
CA ASP A 296 25.80 -27.19 -13.06
C ASP A 296 26.00 -28.39 -13.99
N ARG A 297 25.93 -28.21 -15.32
CA ARG A 297 26.30 -29.24 -16.30
C ARG A 297 27.82 -29.39 -16.41
N ASP A 298 28.55 -28.27 -16.39
CA ASP A 298 30.02 -28.26 -16.54
C ASP A 298 30.74 -28.77 -15.27
N ASN A 299 30.09 -28.66 -14.10
CA ASN A 299 30.62 -29.16 -12.82
C ASN A 299 30.30 -30.64 -12.53
N ARG A 300 29.59 -31.36 -13.41
CA ARG A 300 29.30 -32.79 -13.29
C ARG A 300 30.34 -33.64 -14.02
#